data_AF-A0A1F3TYR9-F1
#
_entry.id   AF-A0A1F3TYR9-F1
#
_cell.length_a   1.000
_cell.length_b   1.000
_cell.length_c   1.000
_cell.angle_alpha   90.00
_cell.angle_beta   90.00
_cell.angle_gamma   90.00
#
_symmetry.space_group_name_H-M   'P 1'
#
loop_
_entity.id
_entity.type
_entity.pdbx_description
1 polymer ?
#
loop_
_entity_poly.entity_id
_entity_poly.type
_entity_poly.pdbx_seq_one_letter_code
_entity_poly.pdbx_strand_id
1 'polypeptide(L)'
;MSKILMVLLLATIGCANLPSRKVASQQPAEVTFYHADSCKINGCTETLFSLTTPEDQQVFADNLKSLIEKSKIAKSELKKSKNMDDLIKFHLGNSSLAEGSKFALDLLEKHGAQSATQINEVFWSIKNNFRPPLETDVQLFHAPLFFLKLVAYNSVTPIWSTADKLKDPQASTFWQPQNIQTADTHKGFDRENANHLSGQECQYDKAKAGYGVHPGFHIRCGEKKFKLKLGAEVHSSAFNSRIYWALGYNVPLIDFIERPIIGYNRRLLTEFNSRRIENFRLKLGSETLYKINNEHYYSPFEYISEVILKDGTLLTSDEFKIKLFKNAQLEKPELVSENFNENFENEIASIRMLPSSYIEKTKDDEIGPWRYDQLKHAERRELRGLQLLAAWVGNFDMRMDNTRLIRQAKTNELKHLFSDVGSGLGSSNFLMTKGSTRIDKMNWTVTRTIPATENSTDERVEINGLMSIENNKAFRSMTFEDGQWMVTKICQFSDDQLKSSLIAAGLTGAEARLAYEKLLFRRNQMVTDFRLETELKSCFREANAKLNYNEKNDGPFQAITISGETVQARSSDHLFIKKGKLFPRQP
;
A
#
# COMPACT_ATOMS: atom_id res chain seq x y z
N MET A 1 37.81 12.69 1.01
CA MET A 1 36.51 12.05 1.30
C MET A 1 36.64 10.55 1.03
N SER A 2 36.23 9.69 1.96
CA SER A 2 36.26 8.23 1.77
C SER A 2 35.33 7.79 0.62
N LYS A 3 35.73 6.76 -0.15
CA LYS A 3 34.94 6.18 -1.25
C LYS A 3 33.53 5.78 -0.81
N ILE A 4 33.34 5.32 0.43
CA ILE A 4 32.05 4.91 0.98
C ILE A 4 31.16 6.12 1.30
N LEU A 5 31.73 7.17 1.88
CA LEU A 5 31.02 8.44 2.13
C LEU A 5 30.59 9.10 0.81
N MET A 6 31.42 8.97 -0.23
CA MET A 6 31.14 9.45 -1.57
C MET A 6 30.07 8.59 -2.27
N VAL A 7 30.03 7.27 -2.07
CA VAL A 7 28.93 6.39 -2.53
C VAL A 7 27.62 6.70 -1.80
N LEU A 8 27.64 6.96 -0.49
CA LEU A 8 26.46 7.37 0.27
C LEU A 8 25.94 8.75 -0.18
N LEU A 9 26.83 9.75 -0.34
CA LEU A 9 26.45 11.08 -0.82
C LEU A 9 26.04 11.10 -2.30
N LEU A 10 26.77 10.43 -3.20
CA LEU A 10 26.41 10.33 -4.62
C LEU A 10 25.19 9.46 -4.85
N ALA A 11 24.91 8.45 -4.01
CA ALA A 11 23.67 7.68 -4.08
C ALA A 11 22.46 8.48 -3.58
N THR A 12 22.66 9.48 -2.72
CA THR A 12 21.59 10.42 -2.29
C THR A 12 21.44 11.63 -3.21
N ILE A 13 22.51 12.07 -3.88
CA ILE A 13 22.52 13.27 -4.74
C ILE A 13 22.30 12.92 -6.22
N GLY A 14 22.71 11.73 -6.67
CA GLY A 14 22.67 11.29 -8.07
C GLY A 14 21.28 11.06 -8.68
N CYS A 15 20.20 11.28 -7.92
CA CYS A 15 18.83 11.30 -8.45
C CYS A 15 18.32 12.73 -8.74
N ALA A 16 19.06 13.77 -8.36
CA ALA A 16 18.76 15.15 -8.73
C ALA A 16 19.67 15.56 -9.89
N ASN A 17 19.08 15.83 -11.05
CA ASN A 17 19.76 16.42 -12.21
C ASN A 17 20.53 17.69 -11.80
N LEU A 18 21.85 17.60 -11.65
CA LEU A 18 22.70 18.78 -11.58
C LEU A 18 22.99 19.26 -13.02
N PRO A 19 22.69 20.52 -13.38
CA PRO A 19 23.03 21.07 -14.68
C PRO A 19 24.56 21.17 -14.80
N SER A 20 25.10 20.61 -15.90
CA SER A 20 26.51 20.64 -16.22
C SER A 20 27.01 22.08 -16.43
N ARG A 21 27.89 22.58 -15.56
CA ARG A 21 28.75 23.72 -15.85
C ARG A 21 30.21 23.31 -15.81
N LYS A 22 30.88 23.47 -16.95
CA LYS A 22 32.33 23.29 -17.12
C LYS A 22 33.10 24.25 -16.22
N VAL A 23 34.03 23.74 -15.42
CA VAL A 23 35.19 24.49 -14.93
C VAL A 23 36.41 23.60 -15.08
N ALA A 24 37.48 24.19 -15.63
CA ALA A 24 38.69 23.51 -16.07
C ALA A 24 39.75 23.39 -14.94
N SER A 25 40.65 22.43 -15.16
CA SER A 25 42.04 22.29 -14.66
C SER A 25 42.29 22.08 -13.16
N GLN A 26 42.70 20.88 -12.76
CA GLN A 26 44.10 20.42 -12.56
C GLN A 26 44.06 19.03 -11.91
N GLN A 27 44.63 18.01 -12.56
CA GLN A 27 44.76 16.64 -12.01
C GLN A 27 45.83 16.61 -10.91
N PRO A 28 45.66 15.73 -9.91
CA PRO A 28 46.57 14.59 -9.89
C PRO A 28 45.87 13.23 -9.63
N ALA A 29 46.55 12.19 -10.13
CA ALA A 29 46.32 10.76 -9.96
C ALA A 29 44.97 10.21 -10.48
N GLU A 30 45.04 9.61 -11.67
CA GLU A 30 44.01 8.72 -12.21
C GLU A 30 43.61 7.65 -11.19
N VAL A 31 42.42 7.82 -10.61
CA VAL A 31 41.65 6.71 -10.05
C VAL A 31 40.54 6.46 -11.03
N THR A 32 40.64 5.35 -11.76
CA THR A 32 39.67 4.89 -12.74
C THR A 32 38.29 4.84 -12.10
N PHE A 33 37.39 5.70 -12.58
CA PHE A 33 36.00 5.75 -12.15
C PHE A 33 35.27 4.52 -12.71
N TYR A 34 34.66 3.70 -11.86
CA TYR A 34 33.44 3.02 -12.28
C TYR A 34 32.36 4.09 -12.32
N HIS A 35 32.20 4.68 -13.50
CA HIS A 35 31.08 5.55 -13.81
C HIS A 35 29.78 4.86 -13.37
N ALA A 36 28.99 5.54 -12.54
CA ALA A 36 27.57 5.25 -12.37
C ALA A 36 26.75 5.63 -13.63
N ASP A 37 27.39 5.65 -14.81
CA ASP A 37 26.75 5.83 -16.11
C ASP A 37 26.36 4.46 -16.67
N SER A 38 25.37 3.86 -16.03
CA SER A 38 24.43 2.95 -16.71
C SER A 38 23.14 2.83 -15.90
N CYS A 39 22.65 3.94 -15.35
CA CYS A 39 21.24 4.05 -14.97
C CYS A 39 20.39 4.26 -16.25
N LYS A 40 20.45 3.29 -17.17
CA LYS A 40 19.58 3.19 -18.34
C LYS A 40 19.02 1.78 -18.40
N ILE A 41 17.75 1.68 -18.03
CA ILE A 41 16.75 0.70 -18.50
C ILE A 41 16.93 -0.77 -18.06
N ASN A 42 18.10 -1.23 -17.60
CA ASN A 42 18.23 -2.54 -16.94
C ASN A 42 19.43 -2.56 -15.99
N GLY A 43 19.17 -2.58 -14.68
CA GLY A 43 20.15 -2.97 -13.66
C GLY A 43 21.06 -1.86 -13.14
N CYS A 44 20.66 -1.23 -12.03
CA CYS A 44 21.68 -0.84 -11.06
C CYS A 44 22.27 -2.15 -10.52
N THR A 45 23.56 -2.42 -10.73
CA THR A 45 24.24 -3.48 -9.99
C THR A 45 24.16 -3.15 -8.52
N GLU A 46 23.54 -4.03 -7.74
CA GLU A 46 23.43 -3.84 -6.31
C GLU A 46 24.81 -4.06 -5.68
N THR A 47 25.40 -2.98 -5.15
CA THR A 47 26.61 -3.12 -4.35
C THR A 47 26.20 -3.55 -2.95
N LEU A 48 26.53 -4.79 -2.59
CA LEU A 48 26.32 -5.30 -1.24
C LEU A 48 27.53 -4.99 -0.37
N PHE A 49 27.30 -4.54 0.86
CA PHE A 49 28.35 -4.48 1.86
C PHE A 49 28.65 -5.90 2.35
N SER A 50 29.87 -6.40 2.13
CA SER A 50 30.29 -7.71 2.63
C SER A 50 30.68 -7.69 4.11
N LEU A 51 31.23 -6.56 4.60
CA LEU A 51 31.67 -6.33 5.98
C LEU A 51 32.52 -7.47 6.56
N THR A 52 33.27 -8.14 5.68
CA THR A 52 33.96 -9.41 5.95
C THR A 52 35.22 -9.25 6.80
N THR A 53 35.84 -8.07 6.81
CA THR A 53 37.05 -7.80 7.60
C THR A 53 36.79 -6.79 8.71
N PRO A 54 37.53 -6.84 9.84
CA PRO A 54 37.44 -5.83 10.88
C PRO A 54 37.72 -4.41 10.38
N GLU A 55 38.62 -4.25 9.40
CA GLU A 55 38.92 -2.97 8.78
C GLU A 55 37.71 -2.43 8.00
N ASP A 56 37.06 -3.26 7.18
CA ASP A 56 35.83 -2.88 6.46
C ASP A 56 34.72 -2.46 7.43
N GLN A 57 34.57 -3.19 8.54
CA GLN A 57 33.59 -2.89 9.59
C GLN A 57 33.90 -1.55 10.25
N GLN A 58 35.16 -1.30 10.64
CA GLN A 58 35.57 -0.05 11.25
C GLN A 58 35.33 1.14 10.32
N VAL A 59 35.75 1.03 9.05
CA VAL A 59 35.52 2.07 8.05
C VAL A 59 34.03 2.32 7.85
N PHE A 60 33.20 1.27 7.80
CA PHE A 60 31.75 1.42 7.68
C PHE A 60 31.14 2.12 8.90
N ALA A 61 31.55 1.73 10.12
CA ALA A 61 31.10 2.32 11.37
C ALA A 61 31.44 3.83 11.44
N ASP A 62 32.65 4.22 11.03
CA ASP A 62 33.07 5.62 11.01
C ASP A 62 32.25 6.45 10.00
N ASN A 63 31.92 5.87 8.84
CA ASN A 63 31.04 6.52 7.88
C ASN A 63 29.61 6.71 8.43
N LEU A 64 29.06 5.71 9.12
CA LEU A 64 27.76 5.83 9.78
C LEU A 64 27.77 6.92 10.86
N LYS A 65 28.79 6.95 11.72
CA LYS A 65 28.97 8.00 12.75
C LYS A 65 28.99 9.38 12.13
N SER A 66 29.76 9.57 11.05
CA SER A 66 29.82 10.83 10.31
C SER A 66 28.46 11.23 9.71
N LEU A 67 27.72 10.27 9.15
CA LEU A 67 26.41 10.51 8.55
C LEU A 67 25.36 10.92 9.60
N ILE A 68 25.36 10.27 10.77
CA ILE A 68 24.49 10.60 11.90
C ILE A 68 24.74 12.04 12.37
N GLU A 69 26.00 12.44 12.48
CA GLU A 69 26.37 13.80 12.88
C GLU A 69 25.93 14.84 11.85
N LYS A 70 26.23 14.61 10.57
CA LYS A 70 25.80 15.49 9.46
C LYS A 70 24.28 15.62 9.40
N SER A 71 23.55 14.54 9.63
CA SER A 71 22.09 14.55 9.64
C SER A 71 21.53 15.40 10.78
N LYS A 72 22.12 15.32 11.98
CA LYS A 72 21.74 16.20 13.12
C LYS A 72 21.95 17.67 12.78
N ILE A 73 23.10 18.01 12.18
CA ILE A 73 23.42 19.38 11.77
C ILE A 73 22.41 19.87 10.73
N ALA A 74 22.21 19.12 9.65
CA ALA A 74 21.27 19.46 8.57
C ALA A 74 19.83 19.63 9.08
N LYS A 75 19.35 18.76 9.98
CA LYS A 75 18.02 18.88 10.60
C LYS A 75 17.89 20.15 11.44
N SER A 76 18.95 20.56 12.13
CA SER A 76 18.97 21.81 12.91
C SER A 76 18.94 23.06 12.02
N GLU A 77 19.60 23.00 10.86
CA GLU A 77 19.64 24.08 9.88
C GLU A 77 18.32 24.22 9.12
N LEU A 78 17.69 23.11 8.72
CA LEU A 78 16.38 23.11 8.08
C LEU A 78 15.29 23.73 8.96
N LYS A 79 15.33 23.49 10.28
CA LYS A 79 14.39 24.14 11.22
C LYS A 79 14.53 25.66 11.25
N LYS A 80 15.70 26.20 10.89
CA LYS A 80 16.00 27.63 10.88
C LYS A 80 15.82 28.27 9.49
N SER A 81 15.81 27.46 8.43
CA SER A 81 15.66 27.93 7.04
C SER A 81 14.19 28.10 6.67
N LYS A 82 13.86 29.24 6.06
CA LYS A 82 12.59 29.42 5.32
C LYS A 82 12.68 28.97 3.86
N ASN A 83 13.87 28.61 3.39
CA ASN A 83 14.13 28.22 2.01
C ASN A 83 14.22 26.69 1.91
N MET A 84 13.28 26.09 1.18
CA MET A 84 13.10 24.63 1.04
C MET A 84 13.98 24.04 -0.07
N ASP A 85 14.68 24.88 -0.84
CA ASP A 85 15.37 24.49 -2.08
C ASP A 85 16.74 23.83 -1.88
N ASP A 86 17.24 23.75 -0.65
CA ASP A 86 18.51 23.07 -0.36
C ASP A 86 18.31 21.55 -0.27
N LEU A 87 18.20 20.90 -1.43
CA LEU A 87 17.98 19.46 -1.57
C LEU A 87 18.95 18.67 -0.69
N ILE A 88 20.24 19.03 -0.63
CA ILE A 88 21.23 18.30 0.16
C ILE A 88 20.87 18.34 1.64
N LYS A 89 20.50 19.53 2.16
CA LYS A 89 20.06 19.65 3.56
C LYS A 89 18.74 18.91 3.79
N PHE A 90 17.79 18.96 2.85
CA PHE A 90 16.54 18.21 2.92
C PHE A 90 16.78 16.69 3.04
N HIS A 91 17.69 16.14 2.22
CA HIS A 91 18.04 14.72 2.22
C HIS A 91 18.78 14.34 3.50
N LEU A 92 19.77 15.14 3.92
CA LEU A 92 20.54 14.90 5.14
C LEU A 92 19.69 15.07 6.41
N GLY A 93 18.72 15.98 6.43
CA GLY A 93 17.83 16.22 7.57
C GLY A 93 16.67 15.24 7.71
N ASN A 94 16.55 14.26 6.80
CA ASN A 94 15.53 13.23 6.85
C ASN A 94 15.72 12.34 8.09
N SER A 95 14.66 12.16 8.90
CA SER A 95 14.71 11.34 10.11
C SER A 95 15.08 9.89 9.84
N SER A 96 14.57 9.32 8.74
CA SER A 96 14.82 7.93 8.37
C SER A 96 16.30 7.67 8.05
N LEU A 97 17.02 8.67 7.51
CA LEU A 97 18.46 8.57 7.29
C LEU A 97 19.22 8.47 8.62
N ALA A 98 18.93 9.37 9.57
CA ALA A 98 19.57 9.34 10.88
C ALA A 98 19.24 8.08 11.68
N GLU A 99 17.97 7.71 11.74
CA GLU A 99 17.48 6.58 12.52
C GLU A 99 17.96 5.25 11.93
N GLY A 100 17.86 5.08 10.61
CA GLY A 100 18.39 3.91 9.93
C GLY A 100 19.91 3.80 10.05
N SER A 101 20.65 4.92 9.97
CA SER A 101 22.11 4.89 10.16
C SER A 101 22.51 4.50 11.58
N LYS A 102 21.82 5.00 12.60
CA LYS A 102 22.03 4.59 14.00
C LYS A 102 21.76 3.10 14.19
N PHE A 103 20.69 2.61 13.59
CA PHE A 103 20.33 1.20 13.70
C PHE A 103 21.33 0.30 12.97
N ALA A 104 21.79 0.67 11.77
CA ALA A 104 22.85 -0.06 11.07
C ALA A 104 24.16 -0.09 11.88
N LEU A 105 24.48 0.99 12.60
CA LEU A 105 25.65 1.05 13.48
C LEU A 105 25.48 0.10 14.69
N ASP A 106 24.31 0.14 15.34
CA ASP A 106 23.98 -0.76 16.46
C ASP A 106 24.07 -2.24 16.05
N LEU A 107 23.54 -2.59 14.86
CA LEU A 107 23.63 -3.93 14.31
C LEU A 107 25.09 -4.35 14.07
N LEU A 108 25.90 -3.46 13.49
CA LEU A 108 27.30 -3.73 13.22
C LEU A 108 28.10 -3.93 14.51
N GLU A 109 27.93 -3.05 15.50
CA GLU A 109 28.64 -3.11 16.78
C GLU A 109 28.27 -4.37 17.58
N LYS A 110 27.03 -4.84 17.48
CA LYS A 110 26.56 -6.04 18.21
C LYS A 110 26.88 -7.36 17.50
N HIS A 111 26.79 -7.40 16.17
CA HIS A 111 26.79 -8.66 15.42
C HIS A 111 27.89 -8.75 14.35
N GLY A 112 28.69 -7.70 14.17
CA GLY A 112 29.79 -7.66 13.21
C GLY A 112 29.31 -8.03 11.79
N ALA A 113 30.11 -8.85 11.09
CA ALA A 113 29.82 -9.33 9.74
C ALA A 113 28.48 -10.05 9.60
N GLN A 114 27.94 -10.68 10.66
CA GLN A 114 26.67 -11.41 10.58
C GLN A 114 25.47 -10.49 10.33
N SER A 115 25.60 -9.19 10.63
CA SER A 115 24.56 -8.19 10.37
C SER A 115 24.51 -7.69 8.92
N ALA A 116 25.43 -8.11 8.04
CA ALA A 116 25.57 -7.56 6.69
C ALA A 116 24.27 -7.56 5.89
N THR A 117 23.47 -8.64 5.95
CA THR A 117 22.17 -8.69 5.25
C THR A 117 21.20 -7.63 5.78
N GLN A 118 21.05 -7.50 7.09
CA GLN A 118 20.15 -6.51 7.70
C GLN A 118 20.62 -5.08 7.43
N ILE A 119 21.93 -4.83 7.44
CA ILE A 119 22.51 -3.53 7.08
C ILE A 119 22.20 -3.19 5.62
N ASN A 120 22.29 -4.15 4.70
CA ASN A 120 21.92 -3.93 3.30
C ASN A 120 20.42 -3.61 3.16
N GLU A 121 19.52 -4.28 3.90
CA GLU A 121 18.07 -3.96 3.93
C GLU A 121 17.82 -2.51 4.36
N VAL A 122 18.47 -2.07 5.44
CA VAL A 122 18.37 -0.71 5.97
C VAL A 122 18.88 0.30 4.94
N PHE A 123 20.06 0.06 4.38
CA PHE A 123 20.68 0.94 3.40
C PHE A 123 19.80 1.13 2.15
N TRP A 124 19.32 0.03 1.56
CA TRP A 124 18.48 0.11 0.37
C TRP A 124 17.13 0.76 0.66
N SER A 125 16.56 0.53 1.84
CA SER A 125 15.30 1.17 2.23
C SER A 125 15.44 2.69 2.40
N ILE A 126 16.55 3.15 3.00
CA ILE A 126 16.86 4.59 3.08
C ILE A 126 17.01 5.17 1.66
N LYS A 127 17.76 4.49 0.78
CA LYS A 127 17.99 4.94 -0.60
C LYS A 127 16.68 5.06 -1.38
N ASN A 128 15.74 4.15 -1.14
CA ASN A 128 14.45 4.14 -1.82
C ASN A 128 13.55 5.34 -1.44
N ASN A 129 13.74 5.98 -0.28
CA ASN A 129 13.01 7.22 0.06
C ASN A 129 13.23 8.37 -0.93
N PHE A 130 14.31 8.31 -1.70
CA PHE A 130 14.72 9.34 -2.66
C PHE A 130 14.42 8.95 -4.11
N ARG A 131 13.77 7.80 -4.32
CA ARG A 131 13.29 7.39 -5.63
C ARG A 131 11.89 7.94 -5.88
N PRO A 132 11.57 8.35 -7.11
CA PRO A 132 10.20 8.65 -7.44
C PRO A 132 9.33 7.38 -7.30
N PRO A 133 8.06 7.53 -6.89
CA PRO A 133 7.17 6.41 -6.57
C PRO A 133 6.77 5.58 -7.79
N LEU A 134 6.76 6.23 -8.97
CA LEU A 134 6.59 5.62 -10.27
C LEU A 134 7.60 6.25 -11.23
N GLU A 135 7.96 5.52 -12.29
CA GLU A 135 8.69 6.11 -13.41
C GLU A 135 7.76 7.08 -14.13
N THR A 136 7.76 8.34 -13.67
CA THR A 136 6.88 9.37 -14.19
C THR A 136 7.34 9.89 -15.54
N ASP A 137 8.57 9.60 -15.97
CA ASP A 137 9.21 10.23 -17.12
C ASP A 137 9.55 9.15 -18.15
N VAL A 138 8.60 8.86 -19.04
CA VAL A 138 8.79 7.85 -20.09
C VAL A 138 9.25 8.53 -21.37
N GLN A 139 10.36 8.06 -21.95
CA GLN A 139 10.82 8.51 -23.27
C GLN A 139 9.89 7.96 -24.35
N LEU A 140 9.51 8.79 -25.33
CA LEU A 140 8.55 8.47 -26.38
C LEU A 140 8.86 7.13 -27.08
N PHE A 141 10.12 6.89 -27.41
CA PHE A 141 10.56 5.66 -28.09
C PHE A 141 10.54 4.41 -27.19
N HIS A 142 10.51 4.58 -25.86
CA HIS A 142 10.37 3.48 -24.90
C HIS A 142 8.92 3.24 -24.47
N ALA A 143 8.01 4.17 -24.79
CA ALA A 143 6.61 4.05 -24.41
C ALA A 143 5.95 2.74 -24.89
N PRO A 144 6.15 2.27 -26.13
CA PRO A 144 5.54 1.01 -26.57
C PRO A 144 5.97 -0.20 -25.71
N LEU A 145 7.28 -0.32 -25.42
CA LEU A 145 7.81 -1.39 -24.56
C LEU A 145 7.32 -1.26 -23.11
N PHE A 146 7.22 -0.03 -22.60
CA PHE A 146 6.67 0.24 -21.27
C PHE A 146 5.21 -0.23 -21.18
N PHE A 147 4.35 0.15 -22.14
CA PHE A 147 2.96 -0.30 -22.17
C PHE A 147 2.82 -1.81 -22.41
N LEU A 148 3.67 -2.42 -23.25
CA LEU A 148 3.68 -3.88 -23.44
C LEU A 148 4.01 -4.63 -22.16
N LYS A 149 5.02 -4.19 -21.39
CA LYS A 149 5.37 -4.78 -20.08
C LYS A 149 4.22 -4.67 -19.09
N LEU A 150 3.44 -3.61 -19.16
CA LEU A 150 2.32 -3.36 -18.27
C LEU A 150 1.12 -4.27 -18.59
N VAL A 151 0.88 -4.62 -19.85
CA VAL A 151 -0.24 -5.52 -20.24
C VAL A 151 0.15 -7.00 -20.31
N ALA A 152 1.43 -7.33 -20.14
CA ALA A 152 1.91 -8.70 -20.17
C ALA A 152 1.43 -9.49 -18.95
N TYR A 153 0.69 -10.57 -19.18
CA TYR A 153 0.31 -11.51 -18.14
C TYR A 153 1.48 -12.43 -17.79
N ASN A 154 1.71 -12.63 -16.51
CA ASN A 154 2.65 -13.65 -16.05
C ASN A 154 2.03 -15.04 -16.24
N SER A 155 2.85 -16.00 -16.66
CA SER A 155 2.46 -17.40 -16.78
C SER A 155 3.50 -18.29 -16.11
N VAL A 156 3.04 -19.40 -15.55
CA VAL A 156 3.91 -20.42 -14.94
C VAL A 156 3.65 -21.77 -15.60
N THR A 157 4.72 -22.49 -15.92
CA THR A 157 4.63 -23.85 -16.46
C THR A 157 4.53 -24.86 -15.32
N PRO A 158 3.61 -25.84 -15.35
CA PRO A 158 3.59 -26.94 -14.40
C PRO A 158 4.88 -27.73 -14.55
N ILE A 159 5.68 -27.78 -13.48
CA ILE A 159 6.81 -28.69 -13.39
C ILE A 159 6.33 -29.88 -12.56
N TRP A 160 6.50 -31.09 -13.08
CA TRP A 160 6.28 -32.33 -12.33
C TRP A 160 7.46 -32.54 -11.36
N SER A 161 7.67 -31.62 -10.42
CA SER A 161 8.69 -31.76 -9.39
C SER A 161 8.09 -32.41 -8.13
N THR A 162 8.91 -33.18 -7.43
CA THR A 162 8.59 -33.72 -6.10
C THR A 162 8.90 -32.71 -4.99
N ALA A 163 9.15 -31.44 -5.33
CA ALA A 163 9.44 -30.42 -4.34
C ALA A 163 8.24 -30.21 -3.43
N ASP A 164 8.51 -29.93 -2.15
CA ASP A 164 7.54 -29.95 -1.07
C ASP A 164 6.55 -28.77 -1.21
N LYS A 165 5.54 -28.94 -2.06
CA LYS A 165 4.51 -27.94 -2.46
C LYS A 165 3.64 -27.46 -1.29
N LEU A 166 3.66 -28.20 -0.18
CA LEU A 166 2.93 -27.88 1.05
C LEU A 166 3.84 -27.25 2.13
N LYS A 167 5.16 -27.24 1.94
CA LYS A 167 6.09 -26.77 2.96
C LYS A 167 6.17 -25.25 2.98
N ASP A 168 5.96 -24.70 4.16
CA ASP A 168 6.15 -23.27 4.41
C ASP A 168 7.60 -22.84 4.22
N PRO A 169 7.84 -21.61 3.71
CA PRO A 169 9.16 -21.02 3.78
C PRO A 169 9.56 -20.83 5.25
N GLN A 170 10.86 -20.71 5.49
CA GLN A 170 11.34 -20.31 6.82
C GLN A 170 10.79 -18.93 7.18
N ALA A 171 10.42 -18.77 8.45
CA ALA A 171 10.02 -17.48 9.02
C ALA A 171 11.05 -16.39 8.67
N SER A 172 10.58 -15.22 8.24
CA SER A 172 11.42 -14.13 7.77
C SER A 172 10.90 -12.77 8.21
N THR A 173 11.64 -11.71 7.92
CA THR A 173 11.18 -10.34 8.18
C THR A 173 9.98 -9.95 7.30
N PHE A 174 9.64 -10.71 6.26
CA PHE A 174 8.51 -10.48 5.36
C PHE A 174 7.23 -11.20 5.78
N TRP A 175 7.40 -12.39 6.38
CA TRP A 175 6.31 -13.33 6.59
C TRP A 175 6.61 -14.25 7.77
N GLN A 176 5.56 -14.61 8.51
CA GLN A 176 5.62 -15.54 9.63
C GLN A 176 4.51 -16.59 9.48
N PRO A 177 4.76 -17.87 9.78
CA PRO A 177 3.69 -18.87 9.82
C PRO A 177 2.59 -18.47 10.79
N GLN A 178 1.33 -18.60 10.34
CA GLN A 178 0.13 -18.34 11.14
C GLN A 178 -0.82 -19.53 11.04
N ASN A 179 -1.56 -19.79 12.12
CA ASN A 179 -2.67 -20.72 12.08
C ASN A 179 -3.92 -20.03 11.54
N ILE A 180 -4.12 -20.11 10.23
CA ILE A 180 -5.21 -19.44 9.52
C ILE A 180 -6.56 -19.90 10.05
N GLN A 181 -6.72 -21.18 10.40
CA GLN A 181 -8.01 -21.75 10.82
C GLN A 181 -8.53 -21.18 12.16
N THR A 182 -7.63 -20.68 13.01
CA THR A 182 -7.97 -20.09 14.31
C THR A 182 -7.91 -18.57 14.30
N ALA A 183 -7.53 -17.94 13.19
CA ALA A 183 -7.44 -16.49 13.09
C ALA A 183 -8.84 -15.84 13.15
N ASP A 184 -9.05 -14.92 14.08
CA ASP A 184 -10.26 -14.09 14.10
C ASP A 184 -10.17 -13.02 13.01
N THR A 185 -10.78 -13.25 11.85
CA THR A 185 -10.77 -12.30 10.73
C THR A 185 -11.80 -11.17 10.88
N HIS A 186 -12.71 -11.25 11.87
CA HIS A 186 -13.65 -10.19 12.21
C HIS A 186 -13.01 -9.13 13.12
N LYS A 187 -12.35 -9.56 14.20
CA LYS A 187 -11.56 -8.65 15.06
C LYS A 187 -10.26 -8.30 14.36
N GLY A 188 -9.51 -9.28 13.88
CA GLY A 188 -8.26 -9.09 13.14
C GLY A 188 -7.13 -8.54 14.00
N PHE A 189 -5.90 -8.81 13.57
CA PHE A 189 -4.68 -8.28 14.19
C PHE A 189 -4.50 -8.70 15.67
N ASP A 190 -4.94 -9.91 16.03
CA ASP A 190 -4.87 -10.49 17.38
C ASP A 190 -5.48 -9.60 18.48
N ARG A 191 -6.51 -8.81 18.13
CA ARG A 191 -7.18 -7.90 19.06
C ARG A 191 -8.29 -8.56 19.84
N GLU A 192 -8.47 -8.10 21.08
CA GLU A 192 -9.60 -8.50 21.92
C GLU A 192 -10.94 -7.96 21.43
N ASN A 193 -10.97 -6.78 20.80
CA ASN A 193 -12.20 -6.10 20.36
C ASN A 193 -12.07 -5.54 18.93
N ALA A 194 -13.17 -5.54 18.19
CA ALA A 194 -13.26 -4.91 16.87
C ALA A 194 -13.53 -3.40 16.99
N ASN A 195 -13.03 -2.62 16.02
CA ASN A 195 -13.39 -1.21 15.75
C ASN A 195 -13.44 -0.26 16.96
N HIS A 196 -12.27 0.08 17.53
CA HIS A 196 -12.14 0.91 18.74
C HIS A 196 -12.56 2.37 18.61
N LEU A 197 -12.87 2.86 17.40
CA LEU A 197 -13.14 4.28 17.16
C LEU A 197 -14.63 4.59 16.97
N SER A 198 -15.52 3.59 16.99
CA SER A 198 -16.94 3.83 16.83
C SER A 198 -17.51 4.70 17.96
N GLY A 199 -18.14 5.81 17.61
CA GLY A 199 -18.73 6.75 18.57
C GLY A 199 -17.73 7.62 19.35
N GLN A 200 -16.42 7.41 19.17
CA GLN A 200 -15.39 8.23 19.80
C GLN A 200 -15.17 9.52 19.01
N GLU A 201 -15.22 10.67 19.69
CA GLU A 201 -14.78 11.93 19.09
C GLU A 201 -13.25 12.02 19.05
N CYS A 202 -12.73 12.36 17.87
CA CYS A 202 -11.31 12.55 17.61
C CYS A 202 -11.03 14.00 17.22
N GLN A 203 -9.77 14.42 17.30
CA GLN A 203 -9.34 15.76 16.92
C GLN A 203 -8.50 15.71 15.64
N TYR A 204 -8.66 16.71 14.78
CA TYR A 204 -7.79 16.88 13.62
C TYR A 204 -6.34 17.14 14.06
N ASP A 205 -5.38 16.39 13.51
CA ASP A 205 -3.94 16.54 13.81
C ASP A 205 -3.23 17.33 12.70
N LYS A 206 -3.27 16.80 11.47
CA LYS A 206 -2.61 17.38 10.30
C LYS A 206 -3.05 16.74 8.98
N ALA A 207 -2.78 17.42 7.88
CA ALA A 207 -3.06 16.93 6.54
C ALA A 207 -2.22 15.70 6.17
N LYS A 208 -2.71 14.91 5.21
CA LYS A 208 -1.91 13.90 4.51
C LYS A 208 -0.94 14.59 3.54
N ALA A 209 0.36 14.54 3.83
CA ALA A 209 1.40 15.17 3.01
C ALA A 209 2.12 14.21 2.02
N GLY A 210 1.75 12.93 2.00
CA GLY A 210 2.35 11.92 1.11
C GLY A 210 1.72 11.88 -0.28
N TYR A 211 2.27 11.03 -1.15
CA TYR A 211 1.69 10.71 -2.45
C TYR A 211 0.40 9.89 -2.31
N GLY A 212 -0.51 10.03 -3.29
CA GLY A 212 -1.72 9.22 -3.42
C GLY A 212 -2.92 9.98 -3.98
N VAL A 213 -3.85 9.23 -4.57
CA VAL A 213 -4.99 9.81 -5.30
C VAL A 213 -6.11 10.25 -4.36
N HIS A 214 -6.39 9.46 -3.32
CA HIS A 214 -7.52 9.70 -2.42
C HIS A 214 -7.23 10.69 -1.28
N PRO A 215 -8.24 11.48 -0.85
CA PRO A 215 -8.12 12.39 0.28
C PRO A 215 -7.99 11.63 1.61
N GLY A 216 -7.48 12.33 2.62
CA GLY A 216 -7.28 11.78 3.96
C GLY A 216 -6.45 12.71 4.82
N PHE A 217 -6.44 12.45 6.12
CA PHE A 217 -5.73 13.27 7.11
C PHE A 217 -5.41 12.46 8.36
N HIS A 218 -4.60 13.03 9.24
CA HIS A 218 -4.28 12.45 10.53
C HIS A 218 -5.23 12.97 11.60
N ILE A 219 -5.68 12.05 12.47
CA ILE A 219 -6.54 12.35 13.61
C ILE A 219 -5.90 11.82 14.89
N ARG A 220 -6.32 12.38 16.02
CA ARG A 220 -5.94 11.95 17.36
C ARG A 220 -7.19 11.60 18.16
N CYS A 221 -7.25 10.39 18.69
CA CYS A 221 -8.36 9.92 19.51
C CYS A 221 -7.76 9.49 20.85
N GLY A 222 -7.93 10.31 21.89
CA GLY A 222 -7.17 10.18 23.13
C GLY A 222 -5.66 10.32 22.89
N GLU A 223 -4.86 9.34 23.35
CA GLU A 223 -3.40 9.33 23.16
C GLU A 223 -2.97 8.73 21.82
N LYS A 224 -3.88 8.05 21.12
CA LYS A 224 -3.58 7.33 19.88
C LYS A 224 -3.69 8.25 18.67
N LYS A 225 -2.88 7.96 17.65
CA LYS A 225 -2.88 8.66 16.36
C LYS A 225 -3.30 7.72 15.25
N PHE A 226 -4.14 8.22 14.35
CA PHE A 226 -4.63 7.46 13.21
C PHE A 226 -4.46 8.27 11.93
N LYS A 227 -4.35 7.57 10.80
CA LYS A 227 -4.50 8.16 9.46
C LYS A 227 -5.86 7.74 8.93
N LEU A 228 -6.75 8.70 8.72
CA LEU A 228 -8.04 8.49 8.07
C LEU A 228 -7.85 8.55 6.55
N LYS A 229 -8.41 7.56 5.85
CA LYS A 229 -8.48 7.45 4.39
C LYS A 229 -9.95 7.55 3.98
N LEU A 230 -10.20 8.40 2.99
CA LEU A 230 -11.54 8.73 2.51
C LEU A 230 -11.72 8.27 1.06
N GLY A 231 -12.97 8.03 0.64
CA GLY A 231 -13.31 7.78 -0.75
C GLY A 231 -13.42 6.29 -1.10
N ALA A 232 -12.95 5.91 -2.29
CA ALA A 232 -13.31 4.63 -2.89
C ALA A 232 -12.63 3.40 -2.26
N GLU A 233 -11.50 3.57 -1.56
CA GLU A 233 -10.67 2.48 -0.98
C GLU A 233 -11.00 2.14 0.49
N VAL A 234 -12.15 2.61 0.99
CA VAL A 234 -12.53 2.45 2.41
C VAL A 234 -12.75 0.98 2.80
N HIS A 235 -13.27 0.16 1.89
CA HIS A 235 -13.58 -1.23 2.17
C HIS A 235 -12.42 -2.18 1.85
N SER A 236 -11.83 -2.02 0.66
CA SER A 236 -10.79 -2.90 0.13
C SER A 236 -9.53 -2.93 0.98
N SER A 237 -9.13 -1.79 1.54
CA SER A 237 -7.97 -1.71 2.44
C SER A 237 -8.17 -2.47 3.75
N ALA A 238 -9.35 -2.31 4.39
CA ALA A 238 -9.69 -3.04 5.61
C ALA A 238 -9.76 -4.56 5.36
N PHE A 239 -10.40 -4.98 4.26
CA PHE A 239 -10.50 -6.39 3.90
C PHE A 239 -9.12 -7.00 3.59
N ASN A 240 -8.37 -6.41 2.66
CA ASN A 240 -7.09 -6.97 2.21
C ASN A 240 -6.08 -7.05 3.35
N SER A 241 -5.98 -6.04 4.21
CA SER A 241 -5.08 -6.09 5.37
C SER A 241 -5.41 -7.26 6.29
N ARG A 242 -6.69 -7.55 6.55
CA ARG A 242 -7.08 -8.70 7.39
C ARG A 242 -6.68 -10.03 6.78
N ILE A 243 -6.90 -10.19 5.47
CA ILE A 243 -6.51 -11.39 4.75
C ILE A 243 -4.99 -11.56 4.78
N TYR A 244 -4.23 -10.53 4.42
CA TYR A 244 -2.76 -10.58 4.41
C TYR A 244 -2.19 -10.88 5.80
N TRP A 245 -2.73 -10.25 6.83
CA TRP A 245 -2.36 -10.51 8.22
C TRP A 245 -2.63 -11.97 8.62
N ALA A 246 -3.83 -12.48 8.36
CA ALA A 246 -4.20 -13.86 8.70
C ALA A 246 -3.32 -14.90 7.97
N LEU A 247 -2.89 -14.58 6.74
CA LEU A 247 -1.93 -15.37 5.96
C LEU A 247 -0.49 -15.28 6.49
N GLY A 248 -0.17 -14.37 7.41
CA GLY A 248 1.16 -14.23 8.02
C GLY A 248 2.03 -13.09 7.50
N TYR A 249 1.52 -12.25 6.60
CA TYR A 249 2.26 -11.08 6.12
C TYR A 249 2.17 -9.92 7.10
N ASN A 250 3.25 -9.14 7.21
CA ASN A 250 3.22 -7.93 8.01
C ASN A 250 2.45 -6.83 7.24
N VAL A 251 1.35 -6.37 7.82
CA VAL A 251 0.53 -5.25 7.33
C VAL A 251 0.16 -4.36 8.52
N PRO A 252 -0.05 -3.06 8.32
CA PRO A 252 -0.55 -2.23 9.40
C PRO A 252 -2.00 -2.61 9.73
N LEU A 253 -2.42 -2.31 10.96
CA LEU A 253 -3.84 -2.37 11.32
C LEU A 253 -4.59 -1.33 10.50
N ILE A 254 -5.42 -1.81 9.57
CA ILE A 254 -6.34 -1.00 8.78
C ILE A 254 -7.76 -1.50 9.04
N ASP A 255 -8.66 -0.57 9.37
CA ASP A 255 -10.04 -0.87 9.74
C ASP A 255 -11.04 0.09 9.14
N PHE A 256 -12.29 -0.35 9.05
CA PHE A 256 -13.42 0.46 8.63
C PHE A 256 -14.04 1.24 9.81
N ILE A 257 -14.46 2.47 9.56
CA ILE A 257 -15.28 3.26 10.48
C ILE A 257 -16.43 3.92 9.71
N GLU A 258 -17.65 3.75 10.21
CA GLU A 258 -18.85 4.16 9.46
C GLU A 258 -19.07 5.67 9.46
N ARG A 259 -18.91 6.33 10.62
CA ARG A 259 -19.15 7.77 10.78
C ARG A 259 -18.16 8.35 11.78
N PRO A 260 -16.89 8.58 11.39
CA PRO A 260 -15.90 9.14 12.31
C PRO A 260 -16.31 10.57 12.68
N ILE A 261 -16.24 10.88 13.98
CA ILE A 261 -16.61 12.18 14.54
C ILE A 261 -15.33 12.96 14.81
N ILE A 262 -15.15 14.09 14.14
CA ILE A 262 -13.95 14.92 14.24
C ILE A 262 -14.33 16.29 14.82
N GLY A 263 -13.75 16.66 15.96
CA GLY A 263 -13.87 18.00 16.53
C GLY A 263 -13.54 19.07 15.49
N TYR A 264 -14.37 20.10 15.40
CA TYR A 264 -14.25 21.10 14.34
C TYR A 264 -12.91 21.82 14.43
N ASN A 265 -12.21 21.84 13.30
CA ASN A 265 -11.00 22.62 13.13
C ASN A 265 -10.98 23.12 11.68
N ARG A 266 -10.92 24.44 11.49
CA ARG A 266 -10.87 25.07 10.15
C ARG A 266 -9.81 24.43 9.25
N ARG A 267 -8.68 23.98 9.83
CA ARG A 267 -7.59 23.31 9.11
C ARG A 267 -8.01 22.02 8.41
N LEU A 268 -9.04 21.33 8.90
CA LEU A 268 -9.59 20.15 8.23
C LEU A 268 -10.09 20.49 6.83
N LEU A 269 -10.71 21.65 6.65
CA LEU A 269 -11.23 22.12 5.38
C LEU A 269 -10.11 22.71 4.51
N THR A 270 -9.29 23.60 5.09
CA THR A 270 -8.27 24.35 4.33
C THR A 270 -7.09 23.47 3.89
N GLU A 271 -6.77 22.42 4.65
CA GLU A 271 -5.66 21.50 4.34
C GLU A 271 -6.12 20.20 3.66
N PHE A 272 -7.42 20.06 3.33
CA PHE A 272 -7.99 18.81 2.82
C PHE A 272 -7.30 18.28 1.55
N ASN A 273 -6.80 19.20 0.72
CA ASN A 273 -6.12 18.91 -0.54
C ASN A 273 -4.58 19.04 -0.46
N SER A 274 -3.95 19.08 0.71
CA SER A 274 -2.49 19.27 0.87
C SER A 274 -1.60 18.06 0.50
N ARG A 275 -2.12 17.11 -0.27
CA ARG A 275 -1.38 15.90 -0.69
C ARG A 275 -0.41 16.20 -1.83
N ARG A 276 0.66 15.40 -1.94
CA ARG A 276 1.57 15.46 -3.08
C ARG A 276 0.97 14.69 -4.25
N ILE A 277 1.11 15.26 -5.45
CA ILE A 277 0.52 14.70 -6.67
C ILE A 277 1.65 14.15 -7.54
N GLU A 278 1.44 12.95 -8.06
CA GLU A 278 2.31 12.33 -9.05
C GLU A 278 1.87 12.77 -10.45
N ASN A 279 2.79 13.31 -11.25
CA ASN A 279 2.52 13.72 -12.62
C ASN A 279 3.21 12.77 -13.58
N PHE A 280 2.49 12.17 -14.52
CA PHE A 280 3.10 11.42 -15.61
C PHE A 280 3.52 12.38 -16.73
N ARG A 281 4.71 12.16 -17.30
CA ARG A 281 5.35 12.98 -18.34
C ARG A 281 5.88 12.07 -19.44
N LEU A 282 5.41 12.30 -20.66
CA LEU A 282 6.00 11.73 -21.87
C LEU A 282 7.06 12.70 -22.39
N LYS A 283 8.29 12.23 -22.59
CA LYS A 283 9.43 13.06 -23.00
C LYS A 283 10.02 12.65 -24.34
N LEU A 284 10.64 13.60 -25.02
CA LEU A 284 11.53 13.37 -26.17
C LEU A 284 12.86 14.08 -25.86
N GLY A 285 13.86 13.31 -25.43
CA GLY A 285 15.09 13.89 -24.89
C GLY A 285 14.82 14.63 -23.57
N SER A 286 15.16 15.92 -23.51
CA SER A 286 14.88 16.80 -22.37
C SER A 286 13.48 17.42 -22.40
N GLU A 287 12.83 17.46 -23.56
CA GLU A 287 11.53 18.12 -23.75
C GLU A 287 10.38 17.25 -23.24
N THR A 288 9.42 17.87 -22.55
CA THR A 288 8.18 17.19 -22.14
C THR A 288 7.11 17.43 -23.22
N LEU A 289 6.77 16.38 -23.96
CA LEU A 289 5.75 16.45 -25.03
C LEU A 289 4.34 16.44 -24.47
N TYR A 290 4.13 15.70 -23.39
CA TYR A 290 2.81 15.55 -22.78
C TYR A 290 2.95 15.37 -21.27
N LYS A 291 2.04 16.02 -20.52
CA LYS A 291 1.97 15.91 -19.06
C LYS A 291 0.53 15.57 -18.67
N ILE A 292 0.35 14.47 -17.95
CA ILE A 292 -0.91 14.14 -17.29
C ILE A 292 -0.83 14.70 -15.88
N ASN A 293 -1.59 15.76 -15.63
CA ASN A 293 -1.79 16.30 -14.29
C ASN A 293 -2.90 15.49 -13.61
N ASN A 294 -2.57 14.77 -12.54
CA ASN A 294 -3.56 14.12 -11.67
C ASN A 294 -4.04 15.05 -10.55
N GLU A 295 -3.99 16.37 -10.75
CA GLU A 295 -4.46 17.36 -9.78
C GLU A 295 -5.98 17.41 -9.75
N HIS A 296 -6.57 16.43 -9.08
CA HIS A 296 -8.01 16.41 -8.83
C HIS A 296 -8.30 17.17 -7.53
N TYR A 297 -9.07 18.24 -7.58
CA TYR A 297 -9.55 18.87 -6.35
C TYR A 297 -10.73 18.07 -5.78
N TYR A 298 -10.72 17.81 -4.47
CA TYR A 298 -11.86 17.21 -3.76
C TYR A 298 -12.48 18.23 -2.83
N SER A 299 -13.78 18.48 -2.96
CA SER A 299 -14.51 19.33 -2.01
C SER A 299 -14.62 18.60 -0.66
N PRO A 300 -14.16 19.17 0.47
CA PRO A 300 -14.31 18.52 1.77
C PRO A 300 -15.78 18.26 2.12
N PHE A 301 -16.69 19.10 1.65
CA PHE A 301 -18.13 18.99 1.88
C PHE A 301 -18.76 17.73 1.27
N GLU A 302 -18.17 17.16 0.21
CA GLU A 302 -18.63 15.87 -0.34
C GLU A 302 -18.31 14.68 0.57
N TYR A 303 -17.44 14.89 1.57
CA TYR A 303 -17.02 13.87 2.53
C TYR A 303 -17.59 14.08 3.93
N ILE A 304 -18.37 15.14 4.12
CA ILE A 304 -19.07 15.43 5.38
C ILE A 304 -20.47 14.85 5.25
N SER A 305 -20.86 14.00 6.19
CA SER A 305 -22.23 13.51 6.29
C SER A 305 -23.11 14.53 7.01
N GLU A 306 -22.67 14.96 8.19
CA GLU A 306 -23.40 15.87 9.08
C GLU A 306 -22.44 16.75 9.88
N VAL A 307 -22.92 17.89 10.36
CA VAL A 307 -22.23 18.76 11.31
C VAL A 307 -23.05 18.89 12.58
N ILE A 308 -22.38 18.83 13.72
CA ILE A 308 -22.97 18.93 15.06
C ILE A 308 -22.60 20.31 15.61
N LEU A 309 -23.61 21.11 15.95
CA LEU A 309 -23.43 22.38 16.65
C LEU A 309 -23.30 22.16 18.17
N LYS A 310 -22.81 23.18 18.87
CA LYS A 310 -22.60 23.16 20.34
C LYS A 310 -23.90 23.02 21.13
N ASP A 311 -25.03 23.40 20.55
CA ASP A 311 -26.37 23.22 21.13
C ASP A 311 -26.97 21.83 20.83
N GLY A 312 -26.27 20.98 20.07
CA GLY A 312 -26.71 19.65 19.66
C GLY A 312 -27.47 19.61 18.32
N THR A 313 -27.71 20.77 17.68
CA THR A 313 -28.34 20.82 16.36
C THR A 313 -27.49 20.09 15.31
N LEU A 314 -28.14 19.30 14.45
CA LEU A 314 -27.52 18.63 13.32
C LEU A 314 -27.80 19.40 12.03
N LEU A 315 -26.76 19.59 11.23
CA LEU A 315 -26.85 20.20 9.90
C LEU A 315 -26.36 19.22 8.85
N THR A 316 -27.01 19.22 7.69
CA THR A 316 -26.49 18.58 6.48
C THR A 316 -25.23 19.30 5.99
N SER A 317 -24.45 18.63 5.14
CA SER A 317 -23.25 19.23 4.52
C SER A 317 -23.55 20.51 3.72
N ASP A 318 -24.68 20.56 3.01
CA ASP A 318 -25.08 21.71 2.21
C ASP A 318 -25.49 22.90 3.10
N GLU A 319 -26.30 22.67 4.13
CA GLU A 319 -26.65 23.71 5.11
C GLU A 319 -25.41 24.25 5.82
N PHE A 320 -24.51 23.34 6.20
CA PHE A 320 -23.22 23.70 6.80
C PHE A 320 -22.41 24.60 5.87
N LYS A 321 -22.23 24.22 4.60
CA LYS A 321 -21.48 25.02 3.62
C LYS A 321 -22.10 26.42 3.45
N ILE A 322 -23.42 26.51 3.35
CA ILE A 322 -24.13 27.79 3.18
C ILE A 322 -23.95 28.71 4.40
N LYS A 323 -24.02 28.16 5.62
CA LYS A 323 -23.89 28.96 6.85
C LYS A 323 -22.44 29.32 7.18
N LEU A 324 -21.48 28.45 6.85
CA LEU A 324 -20.05 28.64 7.14
C LEU A 324 -19.43 29.79 6.37
N PHE A 325 -19.92 30.09 5.16
CA PHE A 325 -19.30 31.08 4.28
C PHE A 325 -20.19 32.29 4.04
N LYS A 326 -19.58 33.48 4.02
CA LYS A 326 -20.20 34.73 3.56
C LYS A 326 -20.66 34.62 2.11
N ASN A 327 -19.89 33.92 1.28
CA ASN A 327 -20.26 33.52 -0.08
C ASN A 327 -19.91 32.03 -0.31
N ALA A 328 -20.93 31.17 -0.22
CA ALA A 328 -20.78 29.73 -0.43
C ALA A 328 -20.67 29.30 -1.91
N GLN A 329 -20.91 30.23 -2.86
CA GLN A 329 -20.91 29.96 -4.30
C GLN A 329 -19.53 30.10 -4.94
N LEU A 330 -18.51 30.51 -4.18
CA LEU A 330 -17.12 30.44 -4.67
C LEU A 330 -16.75 29.00 -5.03
N GLU A 331 -15.84 28.82 -5.99
CA GLU A 331 -15.41 27.49 -6.45
C GLU A 331 -14.76 26.67 -5.32
N LYS A 332 -13.95 27.34 -4.48
CA LYS A 332 -13.20 26.75 -3.37
C LYS A 332 -13.31 27.67 -2.15
N PRO A 333 -14.52 27.80 -1.58
CA PRO A 333 -14.82 28.82 -0.58
C PRO A 333 -13.99 28.66 0.69
N GLU A 334 -13.57 27.43 1.00
CA GLU A 334 -12.74 27.08 2.15
C GLU A 334 -11.28 27.54 2.03
N LEU A 335 -10.81 27.94 0.83
CA LEU A 335 -9.45 28.45 0.64
C LEU A 335 -9.36 29.98 0.78
N VAL A 336 -10.48 30.67 0.97
CA VAL A 336 -10.53 32.13 1.12
C VAL A 336 -10.76 32.48 2.59
N SER A 337 -9.68 32.82 3.31
CA SER A 337 -9.70 33.04 4.76
C SER A 337 -10.75 34.05 5.23
N GLU A 338 -10.95 35.13 4.47
CA GLU A 338 -11.88 36.21 4.78
C GLU A 338 -13.34 35.83 4.52
N ASN A 339 -13.59 34.73 3.81
CA ASN A 339 -14.92 34.27 3.43
C ASN A 339 -15.63 33.51 4.56
N PHE A 340 -14.94 33.13 5.64
CA PHE A 340 -15.55 32.43 6.78
C PHE A 340 -16.48 33.37 7.57
N ASN A 341 -17.64 32.85 7.96
CA ASN A 341 -18.56 33.46 8.91
C ASN A 341 -18.16 33.05 10.33
N GLU A 342 -17.32 33.86 10.98
CA GLU A 342 -16.74 33.51 12.28
C GLU A 342 -17.78 33.34 13.40
N ASN A 343 -18.91 34.05 13.31
CA ASN A 343 -19.98 33.92 14.31
C ASN A 343 -20.57 32.52 14.27
N PHE A 344 -20.98 32.06 13.09
CA PHE A 344 -21.50 30.70 12.92
C PHE A 344 -20.41 29.65 13.14
N GLU A 345 -19.18 29.90 12.70
CA GLU A 345 -18.07 28.96 12.91
C GLU A 345 -17.83 28.65 14.39
N ASN A 346 -18.01 29.65 15.27
CA ASN A 346 -17.91 29.48 16.71
C ASN A 346 -19.05 28.65 17.32
N GLU A 347 -20.13 28.37 16.58
CA GLU A 347 -21.23 27.50 17.02
C GLU A 347 -20.97 26.02 16.74
N ILE A 348 -19.96 25.69 15.93
CA ILE A 348 -19.70 24.31 15.51
C ILE A 348 -18.97 23.56 16.63
N ALA A 349 -19.44 22.34 16.93
CA ALA A 349 -18.76 21.42 17.84
C ALA A 349 -17.88 20.42 17.05
N SER A 350 -18.49 19.66 16.15
CA SER A 350 -17.80 18.58 15.43
C SER A 350 -18.42 18.27 14.07
N ILE A 351 -17.67 17.54 13.25
CA ILE A 351 -18.03 17.10 11.90
C ILE A 351 -18.11 15.57 11.90
N ARG A 352 -19.21 15.01 11.40
CA ARG A 352 -19.29 13.58 11.04
C ARG A 352 -18.87 13.43 9.59
N MET A 353 -17.85 12.61 9.33
CA MET A 353 -17.46 12.29 7.96
C MET A 353 -18.33 11.15 7.40
N LEU A 354 -18.27 10.94 6.08
CA LEU A 354 -18.72 9.72 5.42
C LEU A 354 -17.91 8.49 5.88
N PRO A 355 -18.39 7.26 5.58
CA PRO A 355 -17.65 6.04 5.86
C PRO A 355 -16.21 6.11 5.35
N SER A 356 -15.30 5.65 6.20
CA SER A 356 -13.86 5.85 6.04
C SER A 356 -13.11 4.58 6.45
N SER A 357 -11.82 4.49 6.09
CA SER A 357 -10.90 3.56 6.75
C SER A 357 -9.85 4.31 7.56
N TYR A 358 -9.35 3.70 8.63
CA TYR A 358 -8.29 4.26 9.45
C TYR A 358 -7.11 3.30 9.56
N ILE A 359 -5.92 3.88 9.70
CA ILE A 359 -4.67 3.17 9.98
C ILE A 359 -4.16 3.64 11.34
N GLU A 360 -4.00 2.72 12.29
CA GLU A 360 -3.36 3.04 13.58
C GLU A 360 -1.87 3.30 13.37
N LYS A 361 -1.37 4.45 13.85
CA LYS A 361 0.06 4.75 13.82
C LYS A 361 0.74 4.11 15.02
N THR A 362 1.68 3.22 14.74
CA THR A 362 2.53 2.59 15.77
C THR A 362 3.67 3.54 16.17
N LYS A 363 4.40 3.16 17.23
CA LYS A 363 5.63 3.84 17.66
C LYS A 363 6.87 3.31 16.90
N ASP A 364 6.69 2.44 15.92
CA ASP A 364 7.78 1.83 15.16
C ASP A 364 8.44 2.88 14.25
N ASP A 365 9.74 2.71 14.01
CA ASP A 365 10.49 3.63 13.18
C ASP A 365 10.40 3.19 11.71
N GLU A 366 9.89 4.07 10.86
CA GLU A 366 9.82 3.85 9.41
C GLU A 366 11.16 4.21 8.76
N ILE A 367 11.89 3.19 8.29
CA ILE A 367 13.21 3.36 7.64
C ILE A 367 13.04 3.78 6.18
N GLY A 368 12.08 3.19 5.47
CA GLY A 368 11.76 3.55 4.10
C GLY A 368 11.16 2.41 3.29
N PRO A 369 10.81 2.63 2.01
CA PRO A 369 10.27 1.58 1.14
C PRO A 369 11.28 0.50 0.77
N TRP A 370 10.84 -0.72 0.52
CA TRP A 370 11.67 -1.82 -0.02
C TRP A 370 11.14 -2.30 -1.37
N ARG A 371 11.98 -2.85 -2.26
CA ARG A 371 11.53 -3.34 -3.57
C ARG A 371 11.54 -4.86 -3.66
N TYR A 372 10.63 -5.42 -4.46
CA TYR A 372 10.57 -6.86 -4.74
C TYR A 372 11.73 -7.38 -5.60
N ASP A 373 12.34 -6.51 -6.40
CA ASP A 373 13.45 -6.84 -7.29
C ASP A 373 14.82 -6.56 -6.68
N GLN A 374 14.85 -6.06 -5.44
CA GLN A 374 16.08 -5.79 -4.72
C GLN A 374 16.58 -7.01 -3.95
N LEU A 375 17.89 -7.04 -3.74
CA LEU A 375 18.58 -8.09 -2.99
C LEU A 375 18.19 -9.47 -3.55
N LYS A 376 17.94 -10.42 -2.65
CA LYS A 376 17.44 -11.75 -2.98
C LYS A 376 15.93 -11.88 -2.74
N HIS A 377 15.17 -10.78 -2.78
CA HIS A 377 13.73 -10.81 -2.51
C HIS A 377 12.97 -11.68 -3.52
N ALA A 378 13.37 -11.64 -4.80
CA ALA A 378 12.78 -12.51 -5.83
C ALA A 378 13.06 -14.01 -5.61
N GLU A 379 14.04 -14.37 -4.77
CA GLU A 379 14.33 -15.77 -4.40
C GLU A 379 13.46 -16.28 -3.24
N ARG A 380 12.61 -15.42 -2.65
CA ARG A 380 11.75 -15.76 -1.52
C ARG A 380 10.38 -16.28 -1.98
N ARG A 381 10.03 -17.52 -1.62
CA ARG A 381 8.74 -18.14 -1.93
C ARG A 381 7.57 -17.28 -1.47
N GLU A 382 7.65 -16.72 -0.26
CA GLU A 382 6.60 -15.87 0.31
C GLU A 382 6.34 -14.59 -0.52
N LEU A 383 7.33 -14.08 -1.26
CA LEU A 383 7.15 -12.92 -2.14
C LEU A 383 6.76 -13.30 -3.56
N ARG A 384 7.16 -14.48 -4.02
CA ARG A 384 6.75 -15.03 -5.32
C ARG A 384 5.28 -15.43 -5.33
N GLY A 385 4.85 -16.23 -4.36
CA GLY A 385 3.45 -16.69 -4.23
C GLY A 385 2.47 -15.55 -3.96
N LEU A 386 2.94 -14.40 -3.45
CA LEU A 386 2.13 -13.21 -3.21
C LEU A 386 1.38 -12.73 -4.46
N GLN A 387 1.87 -13.04 -5.66
CA GLN A 387 1.18 -12.72 -6.90
C GLN A 387 -0.22 -13.32 -6.96
N LEU A 388 -0.40 -14.59 -6.55
CA LEU A 388 -1.72 -15.22 -6.53
C LEU A 388 -2.62 -14.63 -5.45
N LEU A 389 -2.08 -14.30 -4.27
CA LEU A 389 -2.85 -13.60 -3.24
C LEU A 389 -3.35 -12.25 -3.76
N ALA A 390 -2.45 -11.46 -4.36
CA ALA A 390 -2.77 -10.19 -4.99
C ALA A 390 -3.84 -10.34 -6.07
N ALA A 391 -3.72 -11.34 -6.96
CA ALA A 391 -4.74 -11.63 -7.96
C ALA A 391 -6.09 -12.05 -7.35
N TRP A 392 -6.08 -12.92 -6.32
CA TRP A 392 -7.27 -13.43 -5.66
C TRP A 392 -8.12 -12.32 -5.05
N VAL A 393 -7.50 -11.44 -4.26
CA VAL A 393 -8.21 -10.29 -3.64
C VAL A 393 -8.31 -9.08 -4.57
N GLY A 394 -7.64 -9.16 -5.72
CA GLY A 394 -7.63 -8.12 -6.76
C GLY A 394 -6.73 -6.92 -6.48
N ASN A 395 -5.76 -7.05 -5.59
CA ASN A 395 -4.80 -6.01 -5.25
C ASN A 395 -3.72 -5.84 -6.33
N PHE A 396 -3.86 -4.85 -7.21
CA PHE A 396 -2.93 -4.63 -8.33
C PHE A 396 -1.84 -3.58 -8.06
N ASP A 397 -1.98 -2.76 -7.02
CA ASP A 397 -1.02 -1.70 -6.69
C ASP A 397 0.13 -2.23 -5.82
N MET A 398 0.85 -3.23 -6.33
CA MET A 398 1.96 -3.90 -5.63
C MET A 398 3.32 -3.25 -5.92
N ARG A 399 3.37 -1.91 -5.90
CA ARG A 399 4.58 -1.10 -6.11
C ARG A 399 5.40 -0.91 -4.84
N MET A 400 6.67 -0.54 -4.98
CA MET A 400 7.56 -0.24 -3.86
C MET A 400 6.96 0.78 -2.87
N ASP A 401 6.26 1.80 -3.38
CA ASP A 401 5.66 2.84 -2.54
C ASP A 401 4.59 2.35 -1.57
N ASN A 402 4.11 1.13 -1.76
CA ASN A 402 3.14 0.45 -0.90
C ASN A 402 3.81 -0.59 0.03
N THR A 403 5.13 -0.49 0.20
CA THR A 403 5.92 -1.32 1.11
C THR A 403 6.71 -0.44 2.08
N ARG A 404 7.01 -0.91 3.30
CA ARG A 404 7.88 -0.22 4.25
C ARG A 404 8.76 -1.21 5.01
N LEU A 405 10.04 -0.87 5.18
CA LEU A 405 10.89 -1.48 6.18
C LEU A 405 10.72 -0.67 7.47
N ILE A 406 10.32 -1.35 8.53
CA ILE A 406 10.18 -0.75 9.85
C ILE A 406 11.12 -1.42 10.85
N ARG A 407 11.51 -0.66 11.87
CA ARG A 407 12.13 -1.18 13.08
C ARG A 407 11.09 -1.14 14.20
N GLN A 408 10.77 -2.32 14.74
CA GLN A 408 9.79 -2.43 15.80
C GLN A 408 10.33 -1.79 17.09
N ALA A 409 9.57 -0.87 17.69
CA ALA A 409 10.04 -0.12 18.85
C ALA A 409 10.27 -0.98 20.10
N LYS A 410 9.50 -2.06 20.24
CA LYS A 410 9.57 -2.95 21.42
C LYS A 410 10.69 -3.98 21.34
N THR A 411 10.90 -4.57 20.16
CA THR A 411 11.83 -5.69 19.97
C THR A 411 13.14 -5.26 19.32
N ASN A 412 13.19 -4.04 18.75
CA ASN A 412 14.30 -3.54 17.93
C ASN A 412 14.59 -4.43 16.70
N GLU A 413 13.62 -5.21 16.24
CA GLU A 413 13.71 -6.08 15.06
C GLU A 413 13.22 -5.39 13.79
N LEU A 414 13.75 -5.81 12.64
CA LEU A 414 13.27 -5.40 11.32
C LEU A 414 12.02 -6.18 10.90
N LYS A 415 11.05 -5.47 10.29
CA LYS A 415 9.92 -6.08 9.59
C LYS A 415 9.70 -5.39 8.24
N HIS A 416 9.50 -6.19 7.21
CA HIS A 416 9.06 -5.77 5.89
C HIS A 416 7.54 -5.78 5.86
N LEU A 417 6.97 -4.59 5.85
CA LEU A 417 5.55 -4.31 5.86
C LEU A 417 5.03 -4.08 4.43
N PHE A 418 3.84 -4.61 4.15
CA PHE A 418 2.99 -4.14 3.05
C PHE A 418 2.12 -3.01 3.60
N SER A 419 2.58 -1.77 3.42
CA SER A 419 2.01 -0.58 4.07
C SER A 419 0.70 -0.12 3.43
N ASP A 420 0.45 -0.50 2.18
CA ASP A 420 -0.82 -0.26 1.50
C ASP A 420 -1.22 -1.47 0.66
N VAL A 421 -2.39 -2.04 0.97
CA VAL A 421 -3.00 -3.12 0.20
C VAL A 421 -4.42 -2.74 -0.22
N GLY A 422 -4.69 -1.44 -0.34
CA GLY A 422 -6.03 -0.87 -0.54
C GLY A 422 -6.60 -1.01 -1.94
N SER A 423 -5.80 -1.21 -2.98
CA SER A 423 -6.28 -1.19 -4.36
C SER A 423 -6.79 -2.56 -4.84
N GLY A 424 -7.78 -3.13 -4.13
CA GLY A 424 -8.41 -4.42 -4.44
C GLY A 424 -9.93 -4.45 -4.30
N LEU A 425 -10.52 -5.65 -4.34
CA LEU A 425 -11.97 -5.88 -4.41
C LEU A 425 -12.68 -5.23 -5.62
N GLY A 426 -11.97 -5.00 -6.71
CA GLY A 426 -12.56 -4.47 -7.94
C GLY A 426 -11.74 -4.84 -9.17
N SER A 427 -11.76 -3.97 -10.18
CA SER A 427 -10.97 -4.12 -11.40
C SER A 427 -9.48 -4.04 -11.07
N SER A 428 -8.78 -5.17 -11.21
CA SER A 428 -7.34 -5.29 -10.94
C SER A 428 -6.49 -4.90 -12.15
N ASN A 429 -6.82 -3.76 -12.73
CA ASN A 429 -6.18 -3.24 -13.94
C ASN A 429 -5.85 -1.76 -13.76
N PHE A 430 -4.56 -1.41 -13.81
CA PHE A 430 -4.11 -0.03 -13.63
C PHE A 430 -4.58 0.93 -14.74
N LEU A 431 -4.92 0.45 -15.94
CA LEU A 431 -5.54 1.28 -16.99
C LEU A 431 -6.99 1.63 -16.66
N MET A 432 -7.61 0.92 -15.72
CA MET A 432 -9.01 1.03 -15.33
C MET A 432 -9.16 1.39 -13.84
N THR A 433 -8.36 2.33 -13.34
CA THR A 433 -8.32 2.71 -11.92
C THR A 433 -9.66 3.13 -11.33
N LYS A 434 -10.57 3.70 -12.13
CA LYS A 434 -11.93 4.10 -11.67
C LYS A 434 -12.78 2.92 -11.20
N GLY A 435 -12.43 1.68 -11.55
CA GLY A 435 -13.13 0.46 -11.14
C GLY A 435 -12.42 -0.35 -10.06
N SER A 436 -11.27 0.10 -9.54
CA SER A 436 -10.37 -0.70 -8.71
C SER A 436 -10.97 -1.23 -7.41
N THR A 437 -11.96 -0.54 -6.86
CA THR A 437 -12.61 -0.87 -5.58
C THR A 437 -14.09 -1.19 -5.73
N ARG A 438 -14.56 -1.31 -6.98
CA ARG A 438 -15.95 -1.58 -7.33
C ARG A 438 -16.17 -3.09 -7.39
N ILE A 439 -16.91 -3.64 -6.41
CA ILE A 439 -17.19 -5.09 -6.33
C ILE A 439 -17.79 -5.62 -7.64
N ASP A 440 -18.66 -4.86 -8.30
CA ASP A 440 -19.27 -5.27 -9.58
C ASP A 440 -18.24 -5.46 -10.71
N LYS A 441 -17.12 -4.73 -10.65
CA LYS A 441 -16.02 -4.78 -11.64
C LYS A 441 -14.94 -5.81 -11.30
N MET A 442 -15.00 -6.44 -10.13
CA MET A 442 -14.11 -7.55 -9.78
C MET A 442 -14.31 -8.72 -10.75
N ASN A 443 -13.25 -9.20 -11.41
CA ASN A 443 -13.33 -10.36 -12.32
C ASN A 443 -13.75 -11.63 -11.57
N TRP A 444 -14.46 -12.55 -12.23
CA TRP A 444 -14.81 -13.86 -11.66
C TRP A 444 -13.63 -14.83 -11.66
N THR A 445 -12.81 -14.79 -12.72
CA THR A 445 -11.61 -15.61 -12.87
C THR A 445 -10.36 -14.73 -12.85
N VAL A 446 -9.26 -15.28 -12.35
CA VAL A 446 -7.96 -14.59 -12.32
C VAL A 446 -6.78 -15.48 -12.72
N THR A 447 -7.07 -16.76 -12.97
CA THR A 447 -6.17 -17.74 -13.55
C THR A 447 -6.90 -18.45 -14.70
N ARG A 448 -6.13 -19.00 -15.64
CA ARG A 448 -6.61 -19.96 -16.61
C ARG A 448 -5.49 -20.88 -17.05
N THR A 449 -5.80 -22.15 -17.28
CA THR A 449 -4.90 -23.08 -17.96
C THR A 449 -4.88 -22.80 -19.47
N ILE A 450 -3.68 -22.67 -20.01
CA ILE A 450 -3.39 -22.57 -21.44
C ILE A 450 -2.78 -23.92 -21.87
N PRO A 451 -3.44 -24.68 -22.76
CA PRO A 451 -2.94 -25.96 -23.20
C PRO A 451 -1.68 -25.79 -24.07
N ALA A 452 -0.87 -26.86 -24.15
CA ALA A 452 0.17 -26.95 -25.16
C ALA A 452 -0.45 -26.89 -26.57
N THR A 453 0.29 -26.31 -27.52
CA THR A 453 -0.11 -26.20 -28.93
C THR A 453 1.04 -26.63 -29.83
N GLU A 454 0.79 -26.79 -31.13
CA GLU A 454 1.85 -27.10 -32.11
C GLU A 454 3.05 -26.11 -32.05
N ASN A 455 2.81 -24.86 -31.63
CA ASN A 455 3.83 -23.80 -31.52
C ASN A 455 4.29 -23.50 -30.08
N SER A 456 3.80 -24.23 -29.07
CA SER A 456 4.15 -24.02 -27.65
C SER A 456 4.14 -25.36 -26.93
N THR A 457 5.32 -25.84 -26.54
CA THR A 457 5.53 -27.22 -26.08
C THR A 457 4.97 -27.53 -24.69
N ASP A 458 4.71 -26.51 -23.86
CA ASP A 458 4.27 -26.70 -22.48
C ASP A 458 2.90 -26.08 -22.20
N GLU A 459 2.06 -26.83 -21.50
CA GLU A 459 0.89 -26.29 -20.80
C GLU A 459 1.35 -25.25 -19.77
N ARG A 460 0.57 -24.20 -19.55
CA ARG A 460 0.89 -23.16 -18.55
C ARG A 460 -0.34 -22.61 -17.87
N VAL A 461 -0.21 -22.16 -16.64
CA VAL A 461 -1.23 -21.37 -15.94
C VAL A 461 -0.91 -19.89 -16.15
N GLU A 462 -1.80 -19.17 -16.81
CA GLU A 462 -1.70 -17.72 -16.98
C GLU A 462 -2.47 -17.01 -15.87
N ILE A 463 -1.87 -15.97 -15.30
CA ILE A 463 -2.47 -15.10 -14.28
C ILE A 463 -3.04 -13.88 -15.00
N ASN A 464 -4.28 -14.01 -15.47
CA ASN A 464 -4.95 -13.02 -16.32
C ASN A 464 -5.77 -11.99 -15.52
N GLY A 465 -5.84 -12.14 -14.20
CA GLY A 465 -6.65 -11.28 -13.33
C GLY A 465 -5.91 -10.13 -12.67
N LEU A 466 -4.64 -9.89 -13.00
CA LEU A 466 -3.79 -8.91 -12.32
C LEU A 466 -2.90 -8.16 -13.32
N MET A 467 -3.07 -6.84 -13.42
CA MET A 467 -2.19 -5.97 -14.20
C MET A 467 -1.48 -5.00 -13.25
N SER A 468 -0.28 -5.38 -12.82
CA SER A 468 0.53 -4.61 -11.87
C SER A 468 1.03 -3.30 -12.46
N ILE A 469 1.07 -2.24 -11.64
CA ILE A 469 1.61 -0.93 -12.02
C ILE A 469 3.13 -0.98 -12.23
N GLU A 470 3.83 -1.85 -11.49
CA GLU A 470 5.28 -1.99 -11.57
C GLU A 470 5.67 -3.42 -12.00
N ASN A 471 6.77 -3.51 -12.75
CA ASN A 471 7.34 -4.77 -13.19
C ASN A 471 8.00 -5.54 -12.02
N ASN A 472 7.24 -6.37 -11.33
CA ASN A 472 7.68 -7.08 -10.12
C ASN A 472 8.47 -8.37 -10.44
N LYS A 473 9.78 -8.40 -10.12
CA LYS A 473 10.66 -9.56 -10.40
C LYS A 473 10.25 -10.80 -9.61
N ALA A 474 9.83 -10.65 -8.35
CA ALA A 474 9.36 -11.78 -7.56
C ALA A 474 8.14 -12.44 -8.21
N PHE A 475 7.20 -11.65 -8.75
CA PHE A 475 6.03 -12.18 -9.45
C PHE A 475 6.43 -12.91 -10.74
N ARG A 476 7.34 -12.35 -11.54
CA ARG A 476 7.84 -13.03 -12.76
C ARG A 476 8.61 -14.32 -12.46
N SER A 477 9.22 -14.41 -11.28
CA SER A 477 9.97 -15.58 -10.83
C SER A 477 9.09 -16.67 -10.21
N MET A 478 7.78 -16.44 -10.04
CA MET A 478 6.89 -17.41 -9.38
C MET A 478 6.95 -18.77 -10.07
N THR A 479 7.18 -19.84 -9.32
CA THR A 479 7.09 -21.21 -9.83
C THR A 479 5.68 -21.75 -9.65
N PHE A 480 5.38 -22.87 -10.31
CA PHE A 480 4.11 -23.57 -10.13
C PHE A 480 3.89 -23.99 -8.67
N GLU A 481 4.94 -24.47 -7.98
CA GLU A 481 4.89 -24.90 -6.58
C GLU A 481 4.68 -23.73 -5.60
N ASP A 482 5.23 -22.55 -5.89
CA ASP A 482 4.92 -21.35 -5.08
C ASP A 482 3.44 -20.97 -5.21
N GLY A 483 2.89 -21.16 -6.41
CA GLY A 483 1.46 -21.01 -6.67
C GLY A 483 0.62 -22.02 -5.88
N GLN A 484 0.99 -23.31 -5.94
CA GLN A 484 0.32 -24.36 -5.16
C GLN A 484 0.36 -24.10 -3.65
N TRP A 485 1.50 -23.65 -3.14
CA TRP A 485 1.64 -23.24 -1.74
C TRP A 485 0.66 -22.12 -1.38
N MET A 486 0.59 -21.06 -2.19
CA MET A 486 -0.33 -19.95 -1.93
C MET A 486 -1.80 -20.37 -2.01
N VAL A 487 -2.18 -21.18 -3.01
CA VAL A 487 -3.57 -21.70 -3.13
C VAL A 487 -3.93 -22.55 -1.91
N THR A 488 -3.00 -23.38 -1.44
CA THR A 488 -3.17 -24.16 -0.20
C THR A 488 -3.45 -23.26 1.00
N LYS A 489 -2.75 -22.13 1.13
CA LYS A 489 -3.00 -21.16 2.21
C LYS A 489 -4.35 -20.47 2.08
N ILE A 490 -4.70 -19.98 0.89
CA ILE A 490 -6.01 -19.36 0.61
C ILE A 490 -7.16 -20.34 0.93
N CYS A 491 -6.96 -21.63 0.68
CA CYS A 491 -7.95 -22.67 0.97
C CYS A 491 -8.19 -22.96 2.45
N GLN A 492 -7.37 -22.43 3.37
CA GLN A 492 -7.58 -22.62 4.80
C GLN A 492 -8.65 -21.69 5.39
N PHE A 493 -9.02 -20.61 4.68
CA PHE A 493 -10.09 -19.73 5.15
C PHE A 493 -11.45 -20.44 5.10
N SER A 494 -12.13 -20.46 6.24
CA SER A 494 -13.52 -20.90 6.32
C SER A 494 -14.47 -19.91 5.65
N ASP A 495 -15.69 -20.36 5.36
CA ASP A 495 -16.73 -19.48 4.81
C ASP A 495 -17.01 -18.31 5.76
N ASP A 496 -17.13 -18.58 7.05
CA ASP A 496 -17.36 -17.55 8.05
C ASP A 496 -16.20 -16.57 8.20
N GLN A 497 -14.95 -17.00 8.03
CA GLN A 497 -13.81 -16.09 8.05
C GLN A 497 -13.82 -15.13 6.86
N LEU A 498 -14.18 -15.60 5.66
CA LEU A 498 -14.33 -14.74 4.48
C LEU A 498 -15.52 -13.79 4.62
N LYS A 499 -16.67 -14.28 5.08
CA LYS A 499 -17.86 -13.45 5.27
C LYS A 499 -17.62 -12.40 6.36
N SER A 500 -17.07 -12.79 7.51
CA SER A 500 -16.83 -11.89 8.63
C SER A 500 -15.76 -10.84 8.35
N SER A 501 -14.75 -11.14 7.52
CA SER A 501 -13.79 -10.12 7.06
C SER A 501 -14.42 -9.09 6.11
N LEU A 502 -15.34 -9.51 5.23
CA LEU A 502 -16.12 -8.58 4.38
C LEU A 502 -17.07 -7.71 5.23
N ILE A 503 -17.69 -8.29 6.25
CA ILE A 503 -18.53 -7.56 7.21
C ILE A 503 -17.69 -6.53 7.99
N ALA A 504 -16.54 -6.94 8.54
CA ALA A 504 -15.64 -6.06 9.27
C ALA A 504 -15.05 -4.94 8.40
N ALA A 505 -14.96 -5.15 7.08
CA ALA A 505 -14.56 -4.15 6.10
C ALA A 505 -15.69 -3.15 5.76
N GLY A 506 -16.88 -3.30 6.34
CA GLY A 506 -17.99 -2.34 6.22
C GLY A 506 -18.78 -2.41 4.90
N LEU A 507 -18.65 -3.51 4.15
CA LEU A 507 -19.46 -3.73 2.94
C LEU A 507 -20.94 -3.89 3.32
N THR A 508 -21.84 -3.44 2.42
CA THR A 508 -23.27 -3.73 2.55
C THR A 508 -23.58 -5.19 2.23
N GLY A 509 -24.75 -5.70 2.63
CA GLY A 509 -25.13 -7.10 2.43
C GLY A 509 -25.01 -7.58 0.98
N ALA A 510 -25.48 -6.79 0.01
CA ALA A 510 -25.36 -7.09 -1.41
C ALA A 510 -23.91 -7.04 -1.92
N GLU A 511 -23.11 -6.07 -1.48
CA GLU A 511 -21.70 -6.00 -1.86
C GLU A 511 -20.89 -7.14 -1.27
N ALA A 512 -21.06 -7.43 0.02
CA ALA A 512 -20.42 -8.52 0.74
C ALA A 512 -20.79 -9.87 0.12
N ARG A 513 -22.08 -10.09 -0.20
CA ARG A 513 -22.51 -11.32 -0.86
C ARG A 513 -21.85 -11.49 -2.23
N LEU A 514 -21.82 -10.44 -3.07
CA LEU A 514 -21.18 -10.54 -4.38
C LEU A 514 -19.67 -10.77 -4.27
N ALA A 515 -19.00 -10.06 -3.35
CA ALA A 515 -17.56 -10.21 -3.12
C ALA A 515 -17.22 -11.64 -2.67
N TYR A 516 -17.98 -12.19 -1.72
CA TYR A 516 -17.82 -13.57 -1.24
C TYR A 516 -17.91 -14.59 -2.38
N GLU A 517 -18.94 -14.50 -3.22
CA GLU A 517 -19.12 -15.41 -4.37
C GLU A 517 -17.97 -15.31 -5.37
N LYS A 518 -17.48 -14.10 -5.65
CA LYS A 518 -16.33 -13.90 -6.54
C LYS A 518 -15.05 -14.45 -5.94
N LEU A 519 -14.81 -14.26 -4.64
CA LEU A 519 -13.64 -14.81 -3.95
C LEU A 519 -13.67 -16.34 -3.95
N LEU A 520 -14.84 -16.96 -3.72
CA LEU A 520 -15.02 -18.41 -3.84
C LEU A 520 -14.76 -18.90 -5.26
N PHE A 521 -15.34 -18.24 -6.26
CA PHE A 521 -15.16 -18.62 -7.66
C PHE A 521 -13.68 -18.58 -8.05
N ARG A 522 -12.98 -17.49 -7.71
CA ARG A 522 -11.53 -17.35 -7.95
C ARG A 522 -10.74 -18.44 -7.23
N ARG A 523 -11.05 -18.71 -5.96
CA ARG A 523 -10.39 -19.75 -5.17
C ARG A 523 -10.55 -21.13 -5.82
N ASN A 524 -11.78 -21.50 -6.19
CA ASN A 524 -12.08 -22.77 -6.85
C ASN A 524 -11.35 -22.89 -8.19
N GLN A 525 -11.35 -21.84 -9.00
CA GLN A 525 -10.62 -21.82 -10.27
C GLN A 525 -9.12 -22.03 -10.05
N MET A 526 -8.53 -21.37 -9.05
CA MET A 526 -7.12 -21.57 -8.71
C MET A 526 -6.83 -23.00 -8.22
N VAL A 527 -7.71 -23.60 -7.42
CA VAL A 527 -7.58 -25.01 -7.00
C VAL A 527 -7.52 -25.94 -8.21
N THR A 528 -8.37 -25.69 -9.22
CA THR A 528 -8.36 -26.44 -10.49
C THR A 528 -7.12 -26.18 -11.33
N ASP A 529 -6.80 -24.91 -11.61
CA ASP A 529 -5.68 -24.57 -12.49
C ASP A 529 -4.32 -25.02 -11.91
N PHE A 530 -4.19 -25.05 -10.58
CA PHE A 530 -2.98 -25.53 -9.89
C PHE A 530 -3.02 -27.02 -9.51
N ARG A 531 -4.03 -27.77 -9.97
CA ARG A 531 -4.15 -29.23 -9.84
C ARG A 531 -4.14 -29.70 -8.37
N LEU A 532 -5.00 -29.09 -7.56
CA LEU A 532 -5.12 -29.34 -6.12
C LEU A 532 -6.51 -29.86 -5.72
N GLU A 533 -7.34 -30.28 -6.68
CA GLU A 533 -8.72 -30.70 -6.42
C GLU A 533 -8.80 -31.92 -5.52
N THR A 534 -7.80 -32.81 -5.60
CA THR A 534 -7.75 -34.01 -4.77
C THR A 534 -7.36 -33.66 -3.34
N GLU A 535 -6.29 -32.88 -3.16
CA GLU A 535 -5.75 -32.50 -1.87
C GLU A 535 -6.64 -31.49 -1.13
N LEU A 536 -7.31 -30.59 -1.86
CA LEU A 536 -8.09 -29.49 -1.31
C LEU A 536 -9.59 -29.63 -1.58
N LYS A 537 -10.08 -30.87 -1.77
CA LYS A 537 -11.51 -31.13 -1.99
C LYS A 537 -12.42 -30.50 -0.93
N SER A 538 -11.97 -30.49 0.33
CA SER A 538 -12.70 -29.91 1.47
C SER A 538 -12.80 -28.38 1.43
N CYS A 539 -11.97 -27.70 0.64
CA CYS A 539 -12.00 -26.26 0.44
C CYS A 539 -13.03 -25.84 -0.62
N PHE A 540 -13.41 -26.74 -1.53
CA PHE A 540 -14.33 -26.42 -2.61
C PHE A 540 -15.72 -26.07 -2.07
N ARG A 541 -16.29 -24.98 -2.57
CA ARG A 541 -17.64 -24.52 -2.25
C ARG A 541 -18.34 -24.13 -3.54
N GLU A 542 -19.63 -24.40 -3.66
CA GLU A 542 -20.36 -23.93 -4.83
C GLU A 542 -20.37 -22.39 -4.86
N ALA A 543 -20.05 -21.81 -6.02
CA ALA A 543 -20.09 -20.36 -6.24
C ALA A 543 -21.00 -20.05 -7.44
N ASN A 544 -21.87 -19.06 -7.31
CA ASN A 544 -22.89 -18.77 -8.30
C ASN A 544 -22.62 -17.46 -9.06
N ALA A 545 -21.99 -17.58 -10.24
CA ALA A 545 -21.75 -16.43 -11.13
C ALA A 545 -23.03 -15.76 -11.67
N LYS A 546 -24.19 -16.42 -11.54
CA LYS A 546 -25.51 -15.92 -11.95
C LYS A 546 -26.40 -15.59 -10.74
N LEU A 547 -25.80 -15.39 -9.55
CA LEU A 547 -26.51 -15.11 -8.30
C LEU A 547 -27.57 -14.00 -8.47
N ASN A 548 -28.71 -14.19 -7.84
CA ASN A 548 -29.64 -13.12 -7.49
C ASN A 548 -29.68 -13.02 -5.96
N TYR A 549 -29.70 -11.81 -5.43
CA TYR A 549 -29.75 -11.57 -3.98
C TYR A 549 -30.43 -10.25 -3.70
N ASN A 550 -31.38 -10.26 -2.79
CA ASN A 550 -32.08 -9.12 -2.26
C ASN A 550 -32.27 -9.34 -0.76
N GLU A 551 -31.58 -8.55 0.06
CA GLU A 551 -31.61 -8.67 1.52
C GLU A 551 -33.02 -8.68 2.13
N LYS A 552 -33.99 -7.98 1.51
CA LYS A 552 -35.40 -7.98 1.97
C LYS A 552 -36.07 -9.35 1.81
N ASN A 553 -35.65 -10.15 0.83
CA ASN A 553 -36.26 -11.44 0.51
C ASN A 553 -35.41 -12.61 1.02
N ASP A 554 -34.09 -12.49 0.90
CA ASP A 554 -33.14 -13.56 1.19
C ASP A 554 -32.57 -13.48 2.61
N GLY A 555 -32.91 -12.42 3.35
CA GLY A 555 -32.37 -12.13 4.67
C GLY A 555 -31.01 -11.43 4.61
N PRO A 556 -30.49 -11.00 5.77
CA PRO A 556 -29.23 -10.29 5.85
C PRO A 556 -28.02 -11.20 5.61
N PHE A 557 -26.93 -10.61 5.12
CA PHE A 557 -25.65 -11.31 5.00
C PHE A 557 -24.97 -11.38 6.37
N GLN A 558 -24.80 -12.59 6.90
CA GLN A 558 -24.30 -12.86 8.24
C GLN A 558 -23.16 -13.89 8.25
N ALA A 559 -22.39 -13.90 9.34
CA ALA A 559 -21.33 -14.87 9.61
C ALA A 559 -21.27 -15.20 11.11
N ILE A 560 -20.69 -16.35 11.46
CA ILE A 560 -20.37 -16.71 12.84
C ILE A 560 -18.87 -16.51 13.07
N THR A 561 -18.48 -15.65 14.01
CA THR A 561 -17.06 -15.42 14.32
C THR A 561 -16.43 -16.65 14.97
N ILE A 562 -15.09 -16.67 15.06
CA ILE A 562 -14.38 -17.75 15.77
C ILE A 562 -14.75 -17.82 17.26
N SER A 563 -15.23 -16.73 17.86
CA SER A 563 -15.76 -16.68 19.23
C SER A 563 -17.22 -17.14 19.34
N GLY A 564 -17.87 -17.50 18.23
CA GLY A 564 -19.27 -17.92 18.18
C GLY A 564 -20.28 -16.78 18.11
N GLU A 565 -19.83 -15.53 17.91
CA GLU A 565 -20.71 -14.36 17.80
C GLU A 565 -21.31 -14.29 16.39
N THR A 566 -22.61 -14.01 16.27
CA THR A 566 -23.22 -13.70 14.96
C THR A 566 -22.97 -12.24 14.62
N VAL A 567 -22.36 -12.00 13.46
CA VAL A 567 -22.11 -10.67 12.91
C VAL A 567 -22.84 -10.48 11.59
N GLN A 568 -23.22 -9.24 11.28
CA GLN A 568 -24.06 -8.92 10.12
C GLN A 568 -23.48 -7.75 9.32
N ALA A 569 -23.57 -7.84 8.00
CA ALA A 569 -23.22 -6.75 7.09
C ALA A 569 -24.14 -5.53 7.26
N ARG A 570 -23.68 -4.36 6.80
CA ARG A 570 -24.52 -3.17 6.75
C ARG A 570 -25.70 -3.39 5.78
N SER A 571 -26.84 -2.77 6.07
CA SER A 571 -28.02 -2.88 5.21
C SER A 571 -27.71 -2.47 3.77
N SER A 572 -28.17 -3.27 2.82
CA SER A 572 -28.14 -3.02 1.39
C SER A 572 -29.45 -2.45 0.87
N ASP A 573 -30.12 -1.57 1.62
CA ASP A 573 -31.42 -1.02 1.25
C ASP A 573 -31.51 -0.35 -0.12
N HIS A 574 -30.38 0.10 -0.64
CA HIS A 574 -30.25 0.75 -1.94
C HIS A 574 -29.62 -0.15 -3.02
N LEU A 575 -29.28 -1.41 -2.73
CA LEU A 575 -28.59 -2.32 -3.64
C LEU A 575 -29.22 -3.72 -3.67
N PHE A 576 -29.11 -4.39 -4.82
CA PHE A 576 -29.43 -5.81 -4.94
C PHE A 576 -28.55 -6.45 -6.03
N ILE A 577 -28.47 -7.77 -6.04
CA ILE A 577 -27.76 -8.54 -7.07
C ILE A 577 -28.78 -9.15 -8.03
N LYS A 578 -28.55 -8.99 -9.33
CA LYS A 578 -29.26 -9.72 -10.38
C LYS A 578 -28.27 -10.28 -11.39
N LYS A 579 -28.32 -11.59 -11.64
CA LYS A 579 -27.42 -12.30 -12.57
C LYS A 579 -25.94 -11.97 -12.33
N GLY A 580 -25.51 -11.98 -11.06
CA GLY A 580 -24.11 -11.74 -10.67
C GLY A 580 -23.63 -10.29 -10.82
N LYS A 581 -24.53 -9.31 -10.93
CA LYS A 581 -24.22 -7.88 -11.01
C LYS A 581 -25.00 -7.08 -9.97
N LEU A 582 -24.36 -6.07 -9.40
CA LEU A 582 -25.00 -5.11 -8.50
C LEU A 582 -25.85 -4.11 -9.28
N PHE A 583 -27.04 -3.82 -8.75
CA PHE A 583 -27.95 -2.80 -9.26
C PHE A 583 -28.42 -1.90 -8.11
N PRO A 584 -28.54 -0.58 -8.35
CA PRO A 584 -29.23 0.28 -7.41
C PRO A 584 -30.72 -0.07 -7.40
N ARG A 585 -31.35 0.00 -6.22
CA ARG A 585 -32.81 0.11 -6.17
C ARG A 585 -33.18 1.49 -6.74
N GLN A 586 -34.10 1.53 -7.70
CA GLN A 586 -34.68 2.82 -8.10
C GLN A 586 -35.36 3.42 -6.86
N PRO A 587 -35.20 4.74 -6.63
CA PRO A 587 -35.83 5.42 -5.50
C PRO A 587 -37.36 5.28 -5.53
#